data_AF-A0A9P1N485-F1
#
_entry.id   AF-A0A9P1N485-F1
#
_cell.length_a   1.000
_cell.length_b   1.000
_cell.length_c   1.000
_cell.angle_alpha   90.00
_cell.angle_beta   90.00
_cell.angle_gamma   90.00
#
_symmetry.space_group_name_H-M   'P 1'
#
loop_
_entity.id
_entity.type
_entity.pdbx_description
1 polymer ?
#
loop_
_entity_poly.entity_id
_entity_poly.type
_entity_poly.pdbx_seq_one_letter_code
_entity_poly.pdbx_strand_id
1 'polypeptide(L)'
;MKIVLTEEITKNAAQEACEILGANSTGFQSSSERVQVASKIKLMVATNTAAQKNYKSETGGKFWVGAERKKSCSTVNSCGDETVDAYEWTDGKTSGTDGMKWQSGQPDFYQEAQKCVIIASSKDYESRHGLLDDDMCANTERVDGYICGKSAGSS
;
A
#
# COMPACT_ATOMS: atom_id res chain seq x y z
N MET A 1 -9.13 1.57 10.36
CA MET A 1 -8.22 0.72 9.58
C MET A 1 -7.61 -0.31 10.50
N LYS A 2 -7.29 -1.48 9.96
CA LYS A 2 -6.59 -2.56 10.65
C LYS A 2 -5.33 -2.88 9.82
N ILE A 3 -4.17 -2.79 10.45
CA ILE A 3 -2.88 -3.19 9.87
C ILE A 3 -2.67 -4.65 10.24
N VAL A 4 -2.38 -5.50 9.25
CA VAL A 4 -2.12 -6.91 9.45
C VAL A 4 -0.71 -7.23 8.95
N LEU A 5 0.06 -7.83 9.86
CA LEU A 5 1.42 -8.31 9.69
C LEU A 5 1.38 -9.74 9.13
N THR A 6 2.11 -10.03 8.05
CA THR A 6 2.24 -11.39 7.47
C THR A 6 3.56 -11.56 6.71
N GLU A 7 3.99 -12.80 6.52
CA GLU A 7 5.29 -13.12 5.90
C GLU A 7 5.25 -13.17 4.38
N GLU A 8 4.15 -13.66 3.81
CA GLU A 8 3.94 -13.75 2.35
C GLU A 8 2.46 -13.52 2.05
N ILE A 9 2.15 -12.53 1.22
CA ILE A 9 0.79 -12.31 0.74
C ILE A 9 0.79 -11.56 -0.60
N THR A 10 0.00 -12.03 -1.56
CA THR A 10 -0.25 -11.31 -2.81
C THR A 10 -1.28 -10.21 -2.60
N LYS A 11 -1.40 -9.27 -3.54
CA LYS A 11 -2.44 -8.24 -3.47
C LYS A 11 -3.84 -8.82 -3.37
N ASN A 12 -4.16 -9.82 -4.20
CA ASN A 12 -5.49 -10.41 -4.27
C ASN A 12 -5.83 -11.12 -2.95
N ALA A 13 -4.89 -11.91 -2.40
CA ALA A 13 -5.08 -12.56 -1.12
C ALA A 13 -5.25 -11.54 0.03
N ALA A 14 -4.56 -10.41 -0.02
CA ALA A 14 -4.74 -9.32 0.93
C ALA A 14 -6.12 -8.66 0.83
N GLN A 15 -6.67 -8.51 -0.38
CA GLN A 15 -8.05 -8.03 -0.58
C GLN A 15 -9.07 -9.01 0.02
N GLU A 16 -8.98 -10.29 -0.33
CA GLU A 16 -9.85 -11.35 0.21
C GLU A 16 -9.77 -11.41 1.74
N ALA A 17 -8.56 -11.27 2.30
CA ALA A 17 -8.37 -11.25 3.75
C ALA A 17 -9.05 -10.05 4.42
N CYS A 18 -9.08 -8.88 3.76
CA CYS A 18 -9.87 -7.75 4.25
C CYS A 18 -11.37 -8.02 4.17
N GLU A 19 -11.84 -8.64 3.09
CA GLU A 19 -13.26 -8.97 2.89
C GLU A 19 -13.77 -9.94 3.97
N ILE A 20 -12.96 -10.96 4.32
CA ILE A 20 -13.23 -11.88 5.45
C ILE A 20 -13.40 -11.11 6.77
N LEU A 21 -12.71 -9.98 6.93
CA LEU A 21 -12.80 -9.10 8.09
C LEU A 21 -13.94 -8.07 7.98
N GLY A 22 -14.78 -8.16 6.95
CA GLY A 22 -15.89 -7.23 6.69
C GLY A 22 -15.42 -5.83 6.26
N ALA A 23 -14.25 -5.73 5.63
CA ALA A 23 -13.64 -4.49 5.18
C ALA A 23 -13.08 -4.62 3.75
N ASN A 24 -12.78 -3.49 3.11
CA ASN A 24 -12.00 -3.47 1.86
C ASN A 24 -10.53 -3.18 2.16
N SER A 25 -9.64 -3.47 1.21
CA SER A 25 -8.27 -2.94 1.25
C SER A 25 -8.32 -1.40 1.26
N THR A 26 -7.50 -0.73 2.08
CA THR A 26 -7.73 0.70 2.39
C THR A 26 -7.22 1.66 1.32
N GLY A 27 -7.99 2.70 1.00
CA GLY A 27 -7.42 3.95 0.47
C GLY A 27 -7.03 4.92 1.58
N PHE A 28 -6.46 6.08 1.18
CA PHE A 28 -6.15 7.20 2.06
C PHE A 28 -6.81 8.48 1.55
N GLN A 29 -7.66 9.10 2.38
CA GLN A 29 -8.37 10.32 2.03
C GLN A 29 -7.47 11.56 2.08
N SER A 30 -6.38 11.51 2.87
CA SER A 30 -5.45 12.63 3.00
C SER A 30 -4.00 12.17 3.20
N SER A 31 -3.07 13.08 2.91
CA SER A 31 -1.65 12.87 3.23
C SER A 31 -1.40 12.67 4.73
N SER A 32 -2.15 13.34 5.62
CA SER A 32 -2.01 13.15 7.07
C SER A 32 -2.40 11.72 7.49
N GLU A 33 -3.52 11.21 6.96
CA GLU A 33 -3.96 9.84 7.22
C GLU A 33 -2.92 8.82 6.76
N ARG A 34 -2.40 8.97 5.54
CA ARG A 34 -1.35 8.10 5.00
C ARG A 34 -0.11 8.07 5.89
N VAL A 35 0.40 9.24 6.31
CA VAL A 35 1.60 9.34 7.17
C VAL A 35 1.35 8.75 8.56
N GLN A 36 0.18 8.99 9.16
CA GLN A 36 -0.18 8.39 10.45
C GLN A 36 -0.22 6.86 10.37
N VAL A 37 -0.71 6.30 9.27
CA VAL A 37 -0.73 4.85 9.06
C VAL A 37 0.69 4.30 8.92
N ALA A 38 1.56 4.96 8.14
CA ALA A 38 2.96 4.57 8.03
C ALA A 38 3.69 4.60 9.40
N SER A 39 3.40 5.61 10.23
CA SER A 39 3.95 5.69 11.60
C SER A 39 3.47 4.53 12.49
N LYS A 40 2.20 4.14 12.38
CA LYS A 40 1.65 2.98 13.10
C LYS A 40 2.30 1.67 12.65
N ILE A 41 2.49 1.49 11.35
CA ILE A 41 3.20 0.31 10.81
C ILE A 41 4.61 0.24 11.40
N LYS A 42 5.37 1.35 11.33
CA LYS A 42 6.74 1.43 11.86
C LYS A 42 6.79 1.01 13.33
N LEU A 43 5.85 1.50 14.15
CA LEU A 43 5.75 1.12 15.56
C LEU A 43 5.40 -0.37 15.75
N MET A 44 4.45 -0.90 14.97
CA MET A 44 4.04 -2.30 15.05
C MET A 44 5.17 -3.26 14.67
N VAL A 45 5.92 -2.97 13.60
CA VAL A 45 7.09 -3.76 13.20
C VAL A 45 8.19 -3.66 14.27
N ALA A 46 8.47 -2.46 14.77
CA ALA A 46 9.51 -2.25 15.79
C ALA A 46 9.20 -2.93 17.13
N THR A 47 7.92 -3.13 17.48
CA THR A 47 7.52 -3.71 18.78
C THR A 47 7.21 -5.20 18.72
N ASN A 48 7.03 -5.78 17.52
CA ASN A 48 6.76 -7.19 17.37
C ASN A 48 8.08 -7.97 17.17
N THR A 49 8.55 -8.65 18.22
CA THR A 49 9.83 -9.36 18.23
C THR A 49 9.82 -10.67 17.42
N ALA A 50 8.64 -11.30 17.25
CA ALA A 50 8.48 -12.45 16.35
C ALA A 50 8.54 -12.01 14.89
N ALA A 51 7.85 -10.91 14.59
CA ALA A 51 7.92 -10.17 13.35
C ALA A 51 9.35 -9.75 12.98
N GLN A 52 10.16 -9.25 13.91
CA GLN A 52 11.55 -8.86 13.63
C GLN A 52 12.43 -10.02 13.12
N LYS A 53 12.11 -11.28 13.42
CA LYS A 53 12.87 -12.43 12.89
C LYS A 53 12.57 -12.72 11.42
N ASN A 54 11.36 -12.38 10.96
CA ASN A 54 10.86 -12.77 9.64
C ASN A 54 10.67 -11.55 8.71
N TYR A 55 10.64 -10.33 9.26
CA TYR A 55 10.60 -9.12 8.46
C TYR A 55 11.95 -8.80 7.86
N LYS A 56 11.94 -8.70 6.53
CA LYS A 56 13.13 -8.47 5.71
C LYS A 56 13.69 -7.04 5.87
N SER A 57 13.10 -6.19 6.71
CA SER A 57 13.55 -4.83 6.99
C SER A 57 13.62 -4.56 8.49
N GLU A 58 14.83 -4.27 8.98
CA GLU A 58 15.14 -4.04 10.39
C GLU A 58 14.55 -2.71 10.92
N THR A 59 14.00 -1.84 10.06
CA THR A 59 13.57 -0.48 10.45
C THR A 59 12.17 -0.07 9.98
N GLY A 60 11.38 -0.99 9.39
CA GLY A 60 9.97 -0.82 8.98
C GLY A 60 9.54 -1.85 7.93
N GLY A 61 8.51 -1.59 7.14
CA GLY A 61 8.02 -2.54 6.13
C GLY A 61 7.12 -1.95 5.03
N LYS A 62 6.83 -2.77 4.01
CA LYS A 62 6.00 -2.48 2.84
C LYS A 62 4.64 -3.19 2.96
N PHE A 63 3.53 -2.49 2.71
CA PHE A 63 2.19 -3.02 2.97
C PHE A 63 1.26 -2.80 1.78
N TRP A 64 0.47 -3.81 1.41
CA TRP A 64 -0.58 -3.65 0.41
C TRP A 64 -1.66 -2.65 0.85
N VAL A 65 -2.04 -1.76 -0.07
CA VAL A 65 -3.15 -0.81 0.09
C VAL A 65 -4.17 -0.98 -1.04
N GLY A 66 -5.36 -0.44 -0.87
CA GLY A 66 -6.47 -0.52 -1.81
C GLY A 66 -6.34 0.46 -2.97
N ALA A 67 -5.27 0.36 -3.76
CA ALA A 67 -5.13 1.09 -5.02
C ALA A 67 -4.57 0.18 -6.12
N GLU A 68 -5.00 0.45 -7.35
CA GLU A 68 -4.59 -0.26 -8.56
C GLU A 68 -4.46 0.69 -9.74
N ARG A 69 -3.67 0.29 -10.74
CA ARG A 69 -3.55 1.02 -12.01
C ARG A 69 -4.90 0.96 -12.74
N LYS A 70 -5.38 2.11 -13.21
CA LYS A 70 -6.63 2.22 -13.97
C LYS A 70 -6.54 1.37 -15.23
N LYS A 71 -7.63 0.68 -15.57
CA LYS A 71 -7.70 -0.13 -16.80
C LYS A 71 -7.52 0.69 -18.08
N SER A 72 -7.90 1.97 -18.07
CA SER A 72 -7.67 2.90 -19.18
C SER A 72 -6.20 3.28 -19.36
N CYS A 73 -5.37 3.05 -18.35
CA CYS A 73 -3.94 3.37 -18.35
C CYS A 73 -3.10 2.12 -18.68
N SER A 74 -3.36 1.47 -19.81
CA SER A 74 -2.80 0.14 -20.10
C SER A 74 -1.31 0.09 -20.45
N THR A 75 -0.70 1.24 -20.81
CA THR A 75 0.73 1.37 -21.15
C THR A 75 1.38 2.47 -20.32
N VAL A 76 2.72 2.53 -20.26
CA VAL A 76 3.46 3.58 -19.53
C VAL A 76 2.98 4.98 -19.93
N ASN A 77 2.90 5.25 -21.23
CA ASN A 77 2.56 6.58 -21.77
C ASN A 77 1.05 6.92 -21.77
N SER A 78 0.16 5.96 -21.52
CA SER A 78 -1.29 6.16 -21.74
C SER A 78 -1.95 7.20 -20.82
N CYS A 79 -1.39 7.40 -19.62
CA CYS A 79 -1.88 8.37 -18.64
C CYS A 79 -0.79 9.37 -18.19
N GLY A 80 0.37 9.36 -18.87
CA GLY A 80 1.57 10.08 -18.48
C GLY A 80 2.41 9.32 -17.45
N ASP A 81 3.73 9.39 -17.63
CA ASP A 81 4.73 8.73 -16.79
C ASP A 81 4.70 9.30 -15.36
N GLU A 82 4.90 8.46 -14.34
CA GLU A 82 4.95 8.86 -12.93
C GLU A 82 3.73 9.67 -12.43
N THR A 83 2.59 9.56 -13.12
CA THR A 83 1.40 10.32 -12.75
C THR A 83 0.58 9.60 -11.69
N VAL A 84 0.18 10.36 -10.69
CA VAL A 84 -0.87 10.01 -9.73
C VAL A 84 -2.17 9.60 -10.45
N ASP A 85 -2.42 10.16 -11.64
CA ASP A 85 -3.64 9.91 -12.41
C ASP A 85 -3.71 8.52 -13.04
N ALA A 86 -2.60 7.77 -13.09
CA ALA A 86 -2.60 6.40 -13.61
C ALA A 86 -3.22 5.37 -12.66
N TYR A 87 -3.42 5.72 -11.39
CA TYR A 87 -3.92 4.81 -10.34
C TYR A 87 -5.22 5.33 -9.73
N GLU A 88 -6.01 4.41 -9.18
CA GLU A 88 -7.26 4.70 -8.50
C GLU A 88 -7.40 3.89 -7.21
N TRP A 89 -8.11 4.45 -6.23
CA TRP A 89 -8.48 3.71 -5.03
C TRP A 89 -9.55 2.67 -5.36
N THR A 90 -9.40 1.46 -4.83
CA THR A 90 -10.31 0.33 -5.04
C THR A 90 -11.22 0.06 -3.85
N ASP A 91 -11.13 0.87 -2.80
CA ASP A 91 -11.87 0.67 -1.56
C ASP A 91 -13.33 1.12 -1.60
N GLY A 92 -13.74 1.80 -2.69
CA GLY A 92 -15.09 2.31 -2.93
C GLY A 92 -15.50 3.49 -2.04
N LYS A 93 -14.59 4.04 -1.24
CA LYS A 93 -14.88 5.12 -0.27
C LYS A 93 -13.94 6.30 -0.38
N THR A 94 -12.67 6.05 -0.66
CA THR A 94 -11.66 7.09 -0.79
C THR A 94 -11.86 7.81 -2.11
N SER A 95 -11.89 9.13 -2.05
CA SER A 95 -12.06 10.00 -3.21
C SER A 95 -10.87 10.94 -3.38
N GLY A 96 -10.60 11.36 -4.61
CA GLY A 96 -9.47 12.25 -4.92
C GLY A 96 -8.11 11.58 -4.72
N THR A 97 -7.07 12.41 -4.74
CA THR A 97 -5.67 11.96 -4.80
C THR A 97 -4.78 12.54 -3.70
N ASP A 98 -5.35 13.26 -2.73
CA ASP A 98 -4.61 13.89 -1.63
C ASP A 98 -3.81 12.89 -0.78
N GLY A 99 -4.32 11.67 -0.65
CA GLY A 99 -3.63 10.55 0.00
C GLY A 99 -2.73 9.75 -0.93
N MET A 100 -2.61 10.07 -2.22
CA MET A 100 -1.83 9.31 -3.19
C MET A 100 -0.52 10.04 -3.50
N LYS A 101 0.49 9.89 -2.63
CA LYS A 101 1.83 10.49 -2.81
C LYS A 101 2.84 9.39 -3.03
N TRP A 102 3.46 9.44 -4.19
CA TRP A 102 4.47 8.48 -4.60
C TRP A 102 5.85 8.87 -4.11
N GLN A 103 6.69 7.85 -4.01
CA GLN A 103 8.12 8.01 -3.94
C GLN A 103 8.65 8.71 -5.20
N SER A 104 9.78 9.41 -5.08
CA SER A 104 10.50 9.91 -6.26
C SER A 104 10.81 8.78 -7.24
N GLY A 105 10.48 8.97 -8.52
CA GLY A 105 10.62 7.96 -9.56
C GLY A 105 9.53 6.90 -9.55
N GLN A 106 8.43 7.11 -8.81
CA GLN A 106 7.27 6.23 -8.81
C GLN A 106 5.99 7.02 -9.11
N PRO A 107 4.95 6.37 -9.67
CA PRO A 107 4.96 4.99 -10.15
C PRO A 107 5.71 4.86 -11.49
N ASP A 108 6.57 3.84 -11.63
CA ASP A 108 7.37 3.61 -12.84
C ASP A 108 6.75 2.57 -13.80
N PHE A 109 5.71 1.87 -13.33
CA PHE A 109 5.03 0.81 -14.08
C PHE A 109 6.02 -0.19 -14.70
N TYR A 110 7.03 -0.61 -13.92
CA TYR A 110 8.14 -1.42 -14.42
C TYR A 110 7.67 -2.63 -15.24
N GLN A 111 8.22 -2.75 -16.46
CA GLN A 111 7.87 -3.78 -17.46
C GLN A 111 6.36 -3.89 -17.78
N GLU A 112 5.60 -2.81 -17.57
CA GLU A 112 4.15 -2.77 -17.72
C GLU A 112 3.39 -3.81 -16.86
N ALA A 113 4.01 -4.20 -15.74
CA ALA A 113 3.53 -5.29 -14.88
C ALA A 113 3.09 -4.83 -13.49
N GLN A 114 3.61 -3.70 -12.99
CA GLN A 114 3.36 -3.21 -11.64
C GLN A 114 2.03 -2.47 -11.53
N LYS A 115 0.94 -3.20 -11.28
CA LYS A 115 -0.43 -2.66 -11.28
C LYS A 115 -0.99 -2.40 -9.89
N CYS A 116 -0.29 -2.82 -8.84
CA CYS A 116 -0.79 -2.80 -7.47
C CYS A 116 0.08 -1.92 -6.59
N VAL A 117 -0.49 -1.39 -5.50
CA VAL A 117 0.19 -0.34 -4.73
C VAL A 117 0.52 -0.80 -3.32
N ILE A 118 1.74 -0.47 -2.89
CA ILE A 118 2.21 -0.63 -1.51
C ILE A 118 2.52 0.73 -0.87
N ILE A 119 2.50 0.78 0.46
CA ILE A 119 3.02 1.89 1.27
C ILE A 119 4.26 1.44 2.05
N ALA A 120 5.29 2.31 2.10
CA ALA A 120 6.50 2.07 2.88
C ALA A 120 6.48 2.77 4.26
N SER A 121 7.10 2.17 5.27
CA SER A 121 7.13 2.70 6.65
C SER A 121 8.52 2.85 7.31
N SER A 122 9.61 2.38 6.69
CA SER A 122 10.96 2.26 7.33
C SER A 122 11.90 3.48 7.22
N LYS A 123 13.01 3.44 8.00
CA LYS A 123 13.92 4.57 8.36
C LYS A 123 15.25 4.65 7.59
N ASP A 124 15.64 3.67 6.78
CA ASP A 124 16.68 3.92 5.76
C ASP A 124 16.21 4.97 4.72
N TYR A 125 14.93 5.33 4.83
CA TYR A 125 14.18 6.28 4.05
C TYR A 125 13.24 7.13 4.92
N GLU A 126 13.76 8.08 5.70
CA GLU A 126 12.94 9.26 6.05
C GLU A 126 12.32 9.89 4.76
N SER A 127 12.95 9.67 3.58
CA SER A 127 12.41 10.04 2.27
C SER A 127 11.30 9.13 1.70
N ARG A 128 10.97 7.96 2.28
CA ARG A 128 9.87 7.07 1.81
C ARG A 128 8.81 6.82 2.86
N HIS A 129 8.93 7.39 4.06
CA HIS A 129 7.96 7.19 5.12
C HIS A 129 6.56 7.64 4.69
N GLY A 130 5.66 6.68 4.54
CA GLY A 130 4.32 6.91 4.03
C GLY A 130 4.29 7.33 2.58
N LEU A 131 5.29 7.03 1.77
CA LEU A 131 5.20 7.15 0.31
C LEU A 131 4.75 5.84 -0.32
N LEU A 132 4.10 5.97 -1.46
CA LEU A 132 3.60 4.86 -2.27
C LEU A 132 4.63 4.44 -3.31
N ASP A 133 4.58 3.16 -3.65
CA ASP A 133 5.39 2.47 -4.65
C ASP A 133 4.45 1.47 -5.34
N ASP A 134 4.52 1.32 -6.66
CA ASP A 134 3.79 0.29 -7.37
C ASP A 134 4.61 -1.00 -7.44
N ASP A 135 3.90 -2.11 -7.47
CA ASP A 135 4.49 -3.44 -7.45
C ASP A 135 3.63 -4.43 -8.23
N MET A 136 4.23 -5.55 -8.60
CA MET A 136 3.53 -6.64 -9.26
C MET A 136 2.52 -7.23 -8.28
N CYS A 137 1.25 -7.34 -8.66
CA CYS A 137 0.19 -7.80 -7.76
C CYS A 137 0.43 -9.21 -7.18
N ALA A 138 1.18 -10.04 -7.91
CA ALA A 138 1.56 -11.38 -7.51
C ALA A 138 2.82 -11.42 -6.63
N ASN A 139 3.49 -10.28 -6.42
CA ASN A 139 4.68 -10.22 -5.58
C ASN A 139 4.30 -10.56 -4.13
N THR A 140 5.00 -11.52 -3.56
CA THR A 140 4.97 -11.80 -2.11
C THR A 140 6.30 -11.44 -1.45
N GLU A 141 7.34 -11.21 -2.26
CA GLU A 141 8.66 -10.89 -1.78
C GLU A 141 8.73 -9.44 -1.35
N ARG A 142 9.14 -9.22 -0.09
CA ARG A 142 9.34 -7.87 0.48
C ARG A 142 8.03 -7.10 0.66
N VAL A 143 6.90 -7.79 0.81
CA VAL A 143 5.65 -7.20 1.31
C VAL A 143 5.32 -7.85 2.65
N ASP A 144 5.23 -7.00 3.67
CA ASP A 144 5.25 -7.35 5.09
C ASP A 144 3.84 -7.40 5.71
N GLY A 145 2.81 -7.20 4.88
CA GLY A 145 1.45 -7.09 5.35
C GLY A 145 0.50 -6.39 4.41
N TYR A 146 -0.68 -6.12 4.95
CA TYR A 146 -1.75 -5.42 4.26
C TYR A 146 -2.57 -4.57 5.23
N ILE A 147 -3.31 -3.61 4.68
CA ILE A 147 -4.09 -2.67 5.45
C ILE A 147 -5.54 -2.71 4.99
N CYS A 148 -6.43 -3.03 5.93
CA CYS A 148 -7.87 -3.00 5.70
C CYS A 148 -8.46 -1.68 6.18
N GLY A 149 -9.40 -1.15 5.41
CA GLY A 149 -10.19 0.04 5.71
C GLY A 149 -11.08 -0.14 6.94
N LYS A 150 -11.85 0.91 7.28
CA LYS A 150 -12.95 0.75 8.27
C LYS A 150 -14.14 0.06 7.59
N SER A 151 -14.70 -0.95 8.26
CA SER A 151 -15.91 -1.65 7.83
C SER A 151 -17.05 -0.65 7.59
N ALA A 152 -17.95 -0.95 6.65
CA ALA A 152 -19.05 -0.08 6.22
C ALA A 152 -20.15 0.19 7.28
N GLY A 153 -19.95 -0.18 8.55
CA GLY A 153 -20.95 -0.07 9.61
C GLY A 153 -20.50 0.60 10.92
N SER A 154 -19.35 1.28 10.96
CA SER A 154 -18.95 2.06 12.15
C SER A 154 -19.05 3.56 11.86
N SER A 155 -20.28 4.07 12.06
CA SER A 155 -20.57 5.48 12.31
C SER A 155 -20.25 5.80 13.77
#